data_AF-A0AAV6H9R0-F1
#
_entry.id   AF-A0AAV6H9R0-F1
#
_cell.length_a   1.000
_cell.length_b   1.000
_cell.length_c   1.000
_cell.angle_alpha   90.00
_cell.angle_beta   90.00
_cell.angle_gamma   90.00
#
_symmetry.space_group_name_H-M   'P 1'
#
loop_
_entity.id
_entity.type
_entity.pdbx_description
1 polymer ?
#
loop_
_entity_poly.entity_id
_entity_poly.type
_entity_poly.pdbx_seq_one_letter_code
_entity_poly.pdbx_strand_id
1 'polypeptide(L)'
;MSSCGLFTAHTQLCRRLVTSRQCLSRTYSSNPALNEVVIVSAARTPMGSFRGSLSSVPATKLGSVAIKAAVEQAGTVTAANASTLNDGAAALVLMTADAAKKLNVNPLARIVAFADAATNPIDFPIAPAFAVPKVLEMSGVKKDDIAMWEINEAFSVVVLANIKMLDLDPNKVNVNGGAVSLGHPIGMSGTRIVGHMVHSLQSGQYGLAGICNGGGGASAILIQKC
;
A
#
# COMPACT_ATOMS: atom_id res chain seq x y z
N MET A 1 77.65 37.24 6.18
CA MET A 1 77.32 37.20 7.63
C MET A 1 75.88 37.69 7.76
N SER A 2 74.93 36.75 7.80
CA SER A 2 74.21 36.31 9.02
C SER A 2 73.19 37.31 9.56
N SER A 3 71.91 36.96 9.40
CA SER A 3 70.80 36.97 10.39
C SER A 3 69.46 37.08 9.63
N CYS A 4 68.57 36.08 9.64
CA CYS A 4 67.56 35.79 10.68
C CYS A 4 66.62 36.99 10.89
N GLY A 5 65.30 36.95 10.70
CA GLY A 5 64.35 35.91 10.34
C GLY A 5 62.93 36.49 10.43
N LEU A 6 61.95 35.68 10.04
CA LEU A 6 60.53 35.67 10.45
C LEU A 6 59.65 36.93 10.27
N PHE A 7 58.38 36.63 9.96
CA PHE A 7 57.19 37.51 9.98
C PHE A 7 56.92 38.40 8.76
N THR A 8 56.52 37.77 7.65
CA THR A 8 55.49 38.34 6.74
C THR A 8 54.75 37.21 6.01
N ALA A 9 54.14 36.29 6.76
CA ALA A 9 53.31 35.21 6.20
C ALA A 9 51.90 35.15 6.82
N HIS A 10 51.42 36.23 7.43
CA HIS A 10 50.08 36.31 8.00
C HIS A 10 49.44 37.66 7.65
N THR A 11 48.73 37.76 6.52
CA THR A 11 47.48 38.54 6.38
C THR A 11 46.88 38.63 4.96
N GLN A 12 47.50 38.08 3.91
CA GLN A 12 46.93 38.19 2.55
C GLN A 12 46.43 36.88 1.90
N LEU A 13 46.75 35.70 2.42
CA LEU A 13 46.19 34.43 1.87
C LEU A 13 44.89 33.97 2.55
N CYS A 14 44.49 34.57 3.68
CA CYS A 14 43.31 34.14 4.46
C CYS A 14 42.02 34.93 4.12
N ARG A 15 41.98 35.69 3.02
CA ARG A 15 40.77 36.40 2.54
C ARG A 15 40.19 35.89 1.22
N ARG A 16 40.78 34.85 0.61
CA ARG A 16 40.20 34.17 -0.58
C ARG A 16 39.58 32.79 -0.28
N LEU A 17 39.42 32.44 1.00
CA LEU A 17 38.77 31.20 1.44
C LEU A 17 37.53 31.45 2.33
N VAL A 18 36.90 32.63 2.21
CA VAL A 18 35.65 32.97 2.93
C VAL A 18 34.53 33.39 1.95
N THR A 19 34.57 32.88 0.72
CA THR A 19 33.47 33.01 -0.27
C THR A 19 33.03 31.68 -0.88
N SER A 20 33.41 30.56 -0.29
CA SER A 20 32.94 29.23 -0.71
C SER A 20 32.54 28.34 0.47
N ARG A 21 32.03 28.91 1.56
CA ARG A 21 31.10 28.16 2.43
C ARG A 21 29.76 28.00 1.71
N GLN A 22 29.78 27.30 0.58
CA GLN A 22 28.70 26.36 0.30
C GLN A 22 28.82 25.33 1.41
N CYS A 23 28.18 25.63 2.55
CA CYS A 23 27.58 24.58 3.34
C CYS A 23 26.82 23.76 2.31
N LEU A 24 27.32 22.55 2.03
CA LEU A 24 26.60 21.53 1.29
C LEU A 24 25.31 21.32 2.08
N SER A 25 24.29 22.14 1.81
CA SER A 25 22.92 21.80 2.10
C SER A 25 22.76 20.44 1.47
N ARG A 26 22.41 19.43 2.27
CA ARG A 26 21.89 18.18 1.73
C ARG A 26 20.77 18.56 0.78
N THR A 27 21.08 18.62 -0.50
CA THR A 27 20.10 18.74 -1.56
C THR A 27 19.40 17.40 -1.56
N TYR A 28 18.29 17.30 -0.83
CA TYR A 28 17.25 16.37 -1.22
C TYR A 28 16.99 16.64 -2.70
N SER A 29 17.12 15.60 -3.52
CA SER A 29 17.12 15.65 -4.99
C SER A 29 15.76 16.02 -5.61
N SER A 30 14.94 16.80 -4.91
CA SER A 30 13.69 17.34 -5.39
C SER A 30 13.57 18.76 -4.84
N ASN A 31 13.47 19.73 -5.74
CA ASN A 31 13.02 21.07 -5.40
C ASN A 31 11.58 20.92 -4.88
N PRO A 32 11.27 21.08 -3.58
CA PRO A 32 9.90 20.97 -3.14
C PRO A 32 9.23 22.27 -3.56
N ALA A 33 8.55 22.25 -4.71
CA ALA A 33 7.33 23.03 -4.77
C ALA A 33 6.50 22.51 -3.59
N LEU A 34 6.44 23.28 -2.50
CA LEU A 34 5.48 23.01 -1.45
C LEU A 34 4.12 23.17 -2.15
N ASN A 35 3.56 22.06 -2.63
CA ASN A 35 2.13 22.00 -2.86
C ASN A 35 1.50 22.62 -1.61
N GLU A 36 0.66 23.62 -1.78
CA GLU A 36 0.11 24.40 -0.68
C GLU A 36 -0.73 23.47 0.22
N VAL A 37 -0.08 22.83 1.19
CA VAL A 37 -0.72 21.89 2.11
C VAL A 37 -1.43 22.70 3.17
N VAL A 38 -2.76 22.69 3.13
CA VAL A 38 -3.62 23.40 4.07
C VAL A 38 -4.29 22.43 5.05
N ILE A 39 -4.53 22.88 6.28
CA ILE A 39 -5.29 22.12 7.28
C ILE A 39 -6.78 22.38 7.05
N VAL A 40 -7.52 21.36 6.58
CA VAL A 40 -8.96 21.48 6.26
C VAL A 40 -9.84 21.22 7.48
N SER A 41 -9.40 20.38 8.42
CA SER A 41 -10.08 20.15 9.69
C SER A 41 -9.10 19.70 10.77
N ALA A 42 -9.47 19.92 12.04
CA ALA A 42 -8.70 19.48 13.18
C ALA A 42 -9.64 19.14 14.34
N ALA A 43 -9.48 17.96 14.91
CA ALA A 43 -10.14 17.56 16.14
C ALA A 43 -9.14 16.84 17.06
N ARG A 44 -9.36 16.95 18.36
CA ARG A 44 -8.48 16.34 19.38
C ARG A 44 -9.31 15.57 20.40
N THR A 45 -8.69 14.55 20.99
CA THR A 45 -9.29 13.83 22.11
C THR A 45 -9.32 14.72 23.36
N PRO A 46 -10.31 14.52 24.25
CA PRO A 46 -10.24 15.06 25.61
C PRO A 46 -9.04 14.44 26.33
N MET A 47 -8.25 15.26 27.03
CA MET A 47 -7.11 14.77 27.83
C MET A 47 -7.56 14.55 29.27
N GLY A 48 -7.36 13.32 29.77
CA GLY A 48 -7.58 12.96 31.17
C GLY A 48 -6.27 12.76 31.93
N SER A 49 -6.28 12.93 33.25
CA SER A 49 -5.15 12.60 34.11
C SER A 49 -5.00 11.08 34.30
N PHE A 50 -3.81 10.63 34.70
CA PHE A 50 -3.58 9.22 35.06
C PHE A 50 -4.54 8.80 36.18
N ARG A 51 -5.31 7.73 35.96
CA ARG A 51 -6.47 7.30 36.79
C ARG A 51 -7.69 8.24 36.78
N GLY A 52 -7.81 9.11 35.79
CA GLY A 52 -8.94 10.02 35.61
C GLY A 52 -10.19 9.36 34.99
N SER A 53 -11.20 10.18 34.66
CA SER A 53 -12.50 9.75 34.13
C SER A 53 -12.46 8.97 32.80
N LEU A 54 -11.35 9.06 32.07
CA LEU A 54 -11.13 8.37 30.80
C LEU A 54 -10.24 7.12 30.95
N SER A 55 -9.82 6.77 32.17
CA SER A 55 -8.93 5.62 32.42
C SER A 55 -9.53 4.27 32.05
N SER A 56 -10.86 4.18 31.98
CA SER A 56 -11.60 3.00 31.53
C SER A 56 -11.73 2.88 30.01
N VAL A 57 -11.36 3.91 29.24
CA VAL A 57 -11.52 3.94 27.78
C VAL A 57 -10.17 3.67 27.10
N PRO A 58 -10.06 2.68 26.19
CA PRO A 58 -8.82 2.43 25.46
C PRO A 58 -8.37 3.64 24.62
N ALA A 59 -7.06 3.86 24.57
CA ALA A 59 -6.47 4.97 23.79
C ALA A 59 -6.84 4.92 22.31
N THR A 60 -6.94 3.72 21.73
CA THR A 60 -7.39 3.51 20.34
C THR A 60 -8.81 4.02 20.12
N LYS A 61 -9.71 3.80 21.09
CA LYS A 61 -11.09 4.28 21.01
C LYS A 61 -11.15 5.80 21.11
N LEU A 62 -10.39 6.40 22.01
CA LEU A 62 -10.26 7.86 22.10
C LEU A 62 -9.76 8.44 20.77
N GLY A 63 -8.66 7.89 20.23
CA GLY A 63 -8.11 8.29 18.94
C GLY A 63 -9.13 8.18 17.80
N SER A 64 -9.91 7.10 17.77
CA SER A 64 -10.95 6.91 16.75
C SER A 64 -12.04 7.98 16.77
N VAL A 65 -12.38 8.52 17.95
CA VAL A 65 -13.38 9.60 18.09
C VAL A 65 -12.85 10.92 17.53
N ALA A 66 -11.59 11.25 17.82
CA ALA A 66 -10.96 12.46 17.28
C ALA A 66 -10.81 12.38 15.76
N ILE A 67 -10.37 11.22 15.23
CA ILE A 67 -10.29 10.99 13.78
C ILE A 67 -11.68 11.15 13.17
N LYS A 68 -12.71 10.50 13.73
CA LYS A 68 -14.09 10.60 13.22
C LYS A 68 -14.58 12.04 13.13
N ALA A 69 -14.37 12.86 14.16
CA ALA A 69 -14.79 14.26 14.17
C ALA A 69 -14.04 15.12 13.14
N ALA A 70 -12.73 14.91 12.96
CA ALA A 70 -11.97 15.62 11.92
C ALA A 70 -12.42 15.21 10.51
N VAL A 71 -12.72 13.93 10.31
CA VAL A 71 -13.21 13.35 9.06
C VAL A 71 -14.62 13.83 8.71
N GLU A 72 -15.54 13.86 9.67
CA GLU A 72 -16.89 14.42 9.46
C GLU A 72 -16.85 15.87 8.97
N GLN A 73 -15.83 16.63 9.36
CA GLN A 73 -15.62 18.01 8.92
C GLN A 73 -14.94 18.13 7.54
N ALA A 74 -14.14 17.15 7.11
CA ALA A 74 -13.29 17.27 5.92
C ALA A 74 -13.53 16.22 4.80
N GLY A 75 -14.36 15.21 5.05
CA GLY A 75 -14.57 14.06 4.14
C GLY A 75 -14.08 12.74 4.72
N THR A 76 -14.51 11.62 4.15
CA THR A 76 -14.34 10.26 4.73
C THR A 76 -12.97 9.61 4.53
N VAL A 77 -12.20 10.07 3.55
CA VAL A 77 -10.87 9.53 3.22
C VAL A 77 -9.77 10.32 3.93
N THR A 78 -8.83 9.62 4.55
CA THR A 78 -7.70 10.17 5.31
C THR A 78 -6.42 9.41 5.01
N ALA A 79 -5.29 9.98 5.39
CA ALA A 79 -4.01 9.27 5.35
C ALA A 79 -4.01 7.96 6.16
N ALA A 80 -4.87 7.82 7.18
CA ALA A 80 -4.95 6.62 8.02
C ALA A 80 -5.77 5.48 7.39
N ASN A 81 -6.65 5.77 6.42
CA ASN A 81 -7.47 4.77 5.72
C ASN A 81 -7.17 4.71 4.22
N ALA A 82 -6.07 5.33 3.80
CA ALA A 82 -5.47 5.24 2.48
C ALA A 82 -4.17 4.43 2.59
N SER A 83 -3.80 3.71 1.53
CA SER A 83 -2.47 3.13 1.48
C SER A 83 -1.41 4.22 1.39
N THR A 84 -0.26 3.96 2.01
CA THR A 84 0.87 4.88 1.96
C THR A 84 1.58 4.80 0.61
N LEU A 85 2.41 5.81 0.32
CA LEU A 85 3.40 5.74 -0.76
C LEU A 85 4.57 4.91 -0.25
N ASN A 86 4.94 3.86 -0.99
CA ASN A 86 5.96 2.91 -0.57
C ASN A 86 6.87 2.50 -1.71
N ASP A 87 8.10 2.16 -1.36
CA ASP A 87 9.06 1.53 -2.25
C ASP A 87 9.12 0.03 -1.95
N GLY A 88 9.13 -0.80 -2.99
CA GLY A 88 9.26 -2.24 -2.82
C GLY A 88 9.20 -3.01 -4.14
N ALA A 89 9.70 -4.24 -4.12
CA ALA A 89 9.74 -5.14 -5.26
C ALA A 89 9.31 -6.55 -4.86
N ALA A 90 8.71 -7.28 -5.80
CA ALA A 90 8.39 -8.69 -5.67
C ALA A 90 8.56 -9.36 -7.03
N ALA A 91 8.86 -10.67 -7.03
CA ALA A 91 9.07 -11.44 -8.24
C ALA A 91 8.41 -12.83 -8.13
N LEU A 92 7.95 -13.33 -9.27
CA LEU A 92 7.45 -14.70 -9.44
C LEU A 92 8.09 -15.29 -10.69
N VAL A 93 8.41 -16.58 -10.64
CA VAL A 93 8.85 -17.35 -11.80
C VAL A 93 7.68 -18.19 -12.28
N LEU A 94 7.31 -18.02 -13.55
CA LEU A 94 6.20 -18.74 -14.18
C LEU A 94 6.74 -19.77 -15.15
N MET A 95 6.09 -20.94 -15.16
CA MET A 95 6.43 -22.05 -16.04
C MET A 95 5.15 -22.73 -16.51
N THR A 96 5.21 -23.37 -17.68
CA THR A 96 4.17 -24.32 -18.05
C THR A 96 4.28 -25.58 -17.18
N ALA A 97 3.17 -26.29 -16.99
CA ALA A 97 3.17 -27.54 -16.23
C ALA A 97 4.15 -28.57 -16.81
N ASP A 98 4.30 -28.61 -18.14
CA ASP A 98 5.22 -29.53 -18.80
C ASP A 98 6.69 -29.14 -18.59
N ALA A 99 7.01 -27.85 -18.59
CA ALA A 99 8.36 -27.39 -18.28
C ALA A 99 8.71 -27.68 -16.81
N ALA A 100 7.77 -27.49 -15.89
CA ALA A 100 7.95 -27.81 -14.48
C ALA A 100 8.21 -29.31 -14.27
N LYS A 101 7.46 -30.18 -14.96
CA LYS A 101 7.70 -31.64 -14.97
C LYS A 101 9.07 -32.00 -15.54
N LYS A 102 9.45 -31.42 -16.69
CA LYS A 102 10.76 -31.68 -17.34
C LYS A 102 11.95 -31.31 -16.46
N LEU A 103 11.82 -30.22 -15.70
CA LEU A 103 12.87 -29.75 -14.79
C LEU A 103 12.73 -30.32 -13.37
N ASN A 104 11.76 -31.20 -13.12
CA ASN A 104 11.47 -31.81 -11.82
C ASN A 104 11.29 -30.79 -10.68
N VAL A 105 10.57 -29.69 -10.97
CA VAL A 105 10.23 -28.66 -9.98
C VAL A 105 8.75 -28.74 -9.59
N ASN A 106 8.48 -28.62 -8.29
CA ASN A 106 7.12 -28.66 -7.76
C ASN A 106 6.45 -27.28 -7.90
N PRO A 107 5.32 -27.16 -8.62
CA PRO A 107 4.58 -25.90 -8.70
C PRO A 107 4.06 -25.47 -7.32
N LEU A 108 4.15 -24.18 -7.00
CA LEU A 108 3.62 -23.64 -5.74
C LEU A 108 2.11 -23.36 -5.81
N ALA A 109 1.62 -22.98 -6.98
CA ALA A 109 0.22 -22.70 -7.26
C ALA A 109 -0.01 -22.72 -8.77
N ARG A 110 -1.28 -22.84 -9.16
CA ARG A 110 -1.75 -22.76 -10.55
C ARG A 110 -2.62 -21.52 -10.72
N ILE A 111 -2.36 -20.74 -11.77
CA ILE A 111 -3.29 -19.69 -12.20
C ILE A 111 -4.47 -20.37 -12.89
N VAL A 112 -5.68 -20.15 -12.38
CA VAL A 112 -6.91 -20.79 -12.87
C VAL A 112 -7.55 -19.93 -13.96
N ALA A 113 -7.75 -18.65 -13.66
CA ALA A 113 -8.29 -17.66 -14.57
C ALA A 113 -7.87 -16.25 -14.14
N PHE A 114 -7.91 -15.32 -15.08
CA PHE A 114 -7.74 -13.89 -14.83
C PHE A 114 -8.66 -13.12 -15.78
N ALA A 115 -9.09 -11.94 -15.36
CA ALA A 115 -9.92 -11.07 -16.19
C ALA A 115 -9.74 -9.61 -15.80
N ASP A 116 -10.00 -8.74 -16.77
CA ASP A 116 -10.03 -7.30 -16.58
C ASP A 116 -11.45 -6.75 -16.71
N ALA A 117 -11.69 -5.63 -16.05
CA ALA A 117 -12.90 -4.84 -16.20
C ALA A 117 -12.57 -3.35 -16.13
N ALA A 118 -13.53 -2.53 -16.54
CA ALA A 118 -13.43 -1.09 -16.46
C ALA A 118 -14.80 -0.50 -16.11
N THR A 119 -14.74 0.67 -15.48
CA THR A 119 -15.86 1.56 -15.17
C THR A 119 -15.39 3.00 -15.37
N ASN A 120 -16.22 3.99 -15.03
CA ASN A 120 -15.83 5.38 -15.09
C ASN A 120 -14.61 5.65 -14.20
N PRO A 121 -13.70 6.56 -14.58
CA PRO A 121 -12.52 6.89 -13.77
C PRO A 121 -12.85 7.30 -12.33
N ILE A 122 -13.98 7.98 -12.11
CA ILE A 122 -14.43 8.40 -10.77
C ILE A 122 -14.90 7.22 -9.90
N ASP A 123 -15.34 6.12 -10.55
CA ASP A 123 -15.88 4.93 -9.92
C ASP A 123 -14.83 3.81 -9.81
N PHE A 124 -13.54 4.12 -9.98
CA PHE A 124 -12.47 3.12 -9.85
C PHE A 124 -12.50 2.27 -8.56
N PRO A 125 -12.98 2.75 -7.38
CA PRO A 125 -13.01 1.93 -6.17
C PRO A 125 -13.90 0.69 -6.30
N ILE A 126 -14.93 0.74 -7.15
CA ILE A 126 -15.87 -0.38 -7.36
C ILE A 126 -15.50 -1.23 -8.57
N ALA A 127 -14.45 -0.86 -9.32
CA ALA A 127 -14.01 -1.57 -10.51
C ALA A 127 -13.77 -3.09 -10.30
N PRO A 128 -13.18 -3.54 -9.16
CA PRO A 128 -12.97 -4.98 -8.93
C PRO A 128 -14.27 -5.80 -8.92
N ALA A 129 -15.39 -5.21 -8.50
CA ALA A 129 -16.69 -5.87 -8.48
C ALA A 129 -17.20 -6.25 -9.88
N PHE A 130 -16.62 -5.69 -10.95
CA PHE A 130 -16.90 -6.06 -12.33
C PHE A 130 -15.90 -7.06 -12.92
N ALA A 131 -14.68 -7.15 -12.36
CA ALA A 131 -13.66 -8.10 -12.80
C ALA A 131 -13.83 -9.47 -12.14
N VAL A 132 -14.15 -9.50 -10.85
CA VAL A 132 -14.31 -10.74 -10.07
C VAL A 132 -15.35 -11.69 -10.66
N PRO A 133 -16.57 -11.25 -11.03
CA PRO A 133 -17.58 -12.14 -11.59
C PRO A 133 -17.13 -12.83 -12.89
N LYS A 134 -16.37 -12.12 -13.75
CA LYS A 134 -15.83 -12.69 -14.98
C LYS A 134 -14.85 -13.83 -14.71
N VAL A 135 -13.99 -13.67 -13.70
CA VAL A 135 -13.04 -14.71 -13.29
C VAL A 135 -13.78 -15.95 -12.76
N LEU A 136 -14.83 -15.75 -11.95
CA LEU A 136 -15.66 -16.84 -11.44
C LEU A 136 -16.39 -17.57 -12.58
N GLU A 137 -16.98 -16.82 -13.51
CA GLU A 137 -17.65 -17.37 -14.70
C GLU A 137 -16.68 -18.17 -15.59
N MET A 138 -15.51 -17.59 -15.93
CA MET A 138 -14.50 -18.24 -16.76
C MET A 138 -13.92 -19.51 -16.13
N SER A 139 -13.79 -19.54 -14.81
CA SER A 139 -13.22 -20.68 -14.08
C SER A 139 -14.24 -21.75 -13.71
N GLY A 140 -15.53 -21.40 -13.68
CA GLY A 140 -16.60 -22.25 -13.15
C GLY A 140 -16.55 -22.47 -11.64
N VAL A 141 -15.65 -21.77 -10.92
CA VAL A 141 -15.52 -21.86 -9.45
C VAL A 141 -16.60 -21.02 -8.79
N LYS A 142 -17.25 -21.57 -7.76
CA LYS A 142 -18.27 -20.82 -7.00
C LYS A 142 -17.59 -19.86 -6.04
N LYS A 143 -18.24 -18.72 -5.79
CA LYS A 143 -17.81 -17.72 -4.80
C LYS A 143 -17.53 -18.36 -3.42
N ASP A 144 -18.37 -19.31 -3.01
CA ASP A 144 -18.28 -19.93 -1.69
C ASP A 144 -17.08 -20.89 -1.53
N ASP A 145 -16.54 -21.39 -2.65
CA ASP A 145 -15.36 -22.27 -2.69
C ASP A 145 -14.05 -21.47 -2.56
N ILE A 146 -14.12 -20.14 -2.60
CA ILE A 146 -12.96 -19.28 -2.37
C ILE A 146 -12.64 -19.26 -0.87
N ALA A 147 -11.43 -19.72 -0.55
CA ALA A 147 -10.93 -19.76 0.82
C ALA A 147 -10.41 -18.39 1.28
N MET A 148 -9.85 -17.62 0.35
CA MET A 148 -9.20 -16.35 0.64
C MET A 148 -9.47 -15.30 -0.44
N TRP A 149 -9.86 -14.11 -0.02
CA TRP A 149 -10.07 -12.95 -0.88
C TRP A 149 -9.01 -11.90 -0.60
N GLU A 150 -8.35 -11.42 -1.65
CA GLU A 150 -7.39 -10.32 -1.57
C GLU A 150 -7.87 -9.14 -2.41
N ILE A 151 -8.53 -8.17 -1.77
CA ILE A 151 -8.92 -6.93 -2.43
C ILE A 151 -7.89 -5.87 -2.08
N ASN A 152 -7.20 -5.31 -3.08
CA ASN A 152 -6.15 -4.33 -2.83
C ASN A 152 -6.72 -3.07 -2.13
N GLU A 153 -6.20 -2.76 -0.96
CA GLU A 153 -6.61 -1.63 -0.12
C GLU A 153 -5.94 -0.32 -0.56
N ALA A 154 -6.23 0.18 -1.76
CA ALA A 154 -5.83 1.55 -2.11
C ALA A 154 -6.44 2.57 -1.12
N PHE A 155 -7.71 2.32 -0.75
CA PHE A 155 -8.40 2.95 0.37
C PHE A 155 -9.24 1.89 1.08
N SER A 156 -9.47 2.01 2.39
CA SER A 156 -10.32 1.07 3.13
C SER A 156 -11.73 0.98 2.54
N VAL A 157 -12.25 2.09 1.98
CA VAL A 157 -13.57 2.10 1.33
C VAL A 157 -13.64 1.22 0.08
N VAL A 158 -12.52 1.00 -0.63
CA VAL A 158 -12.45 0.10 -1.79
C VAL A 158 -12.84 -1.31 -1.37
N VAL A 159 -12.22 -1.80 -0.29
CA VAL A 159 -12.50 -3.15 0.21
C VAL A 159 -13.93 -3.25 0.73
N LEU A 160 -14.38 -2.29 1.53
CA LEU A 160 -15.75 -2.29 2.07
C LEU A 160 -16.82 -2.26 0.96
N ALA A 161 -16.60 -1.47 -0.10
CA ALA A 161 -17.51 -1.42 -1.24
C ALA A 161 -17.57 -2.77 -1.96
N ASN A 162 -16.42 -3.39 -2.23
CA ASN A 162 -16.36 -4.68 -2.92
C ASN A 162 -16.91 -5.84 -2.07
N ILE A 163 -16.67 -5.85 -0.74
CA ILE A 163 -17.32 -6.78 0.19
C ILE A 163 -18.83 -6.70 0.04
N LYS A 164 -19.39 -5.49 0.04
CA LYS A 164 -20.83 -5.28 -0.06
C LYS A 164 -21.39 -5.64 -1.44
N MET A 165 -20.71 -5.26 -2.52
CA MET A 165 -21.18 -5.46 -3.89
C MET A 165 -21.10 -6.92 -4.34
N LEU A 166 -20.07 -7.64 -3.90
CA LEU A 166 -19.86 -9.05 -4.22
C LEU A 166 -20.44 -9.99 -3.15
N ASP A 167 -20.98 -9.42 -2.06
CA ASP A 167 -21.50 -10.17 -0.92
C ASP A 167 -20.46 -11.16 -0.37
N LEU A 168 -19.29 -10.65 -0.01
CA LEU A 168 -18.17 -11.45 0.49
C LEU A 168 -18.25 -11.61 2.01
N ASP A 169 -17.81 -12.75 2.51
CA ASP A 169 -17.56 -12.93 3.95
C ASP A 169 -16.35 -12.07 4.37
N PRO A 170 -16.53 -11.05 5.24
CA PRO A 170 -15.43 -10.21 5.68
C PRO A 170 -14.30 -10.98 6.39
N ASN A 171 -14.61 -12.14 6.99
CA ASN A 171 -13.61 -12.96 7.68
C ASN A 171 -12.66 -13.69 6.73
N LYS A 172 -12.94 -13.70 5.43
CA LYS A 172 -12.07 -14.28 4.39
C LYS A 172 -11.35 -13.21 3.55
N VAL A 173 -11.62 -11.93 3.78
CA VAL A 173 -11.08 -10.82 2.99
C VAL A 173 -9.91 -10.20 3.73
N ASN A 174 -8.73 -10.16 3.10
CA ASN A 174 -7.52 -9.53 3.61
C ASN A 174 -7.17 -9.96 5.05
N VAL A 175 -7.28 -11.26 5.34
CA VAL A 175 -7.17 -11.81 6.71
C VAL A 175 -5.84 -11.52 7.40
N ASN A 176 -4.78 -11.26 6.62
CA ASN A 176 -3.45 -10.91 7.13
C ASN A 176 -3.15 -9.39 6.99
N GLY A 177 -4.17 -8.58 6.75
CA GLY A 177 -4.06 -7.16 6.44
C GLY A 177 -3.78 -6.89 4.96
N GLY A 178 -4.02 -5.65 4.53
CA GLY A 178 -3.76 -5.21 3.17
C GLY A 178 -2.90 -3.96 3.09
N ALA A 179 -3.00 -3.27 1.96
CA ALA A 179 -2.16 -2.15 1.58
C ALA A 179 -2.27 -0.91 2.50
N VAL A 180 -3.34 -0.74 3.29
CA VAL A 180 -3.39 0.34 4.30
C VAL A 180 -2.37 0.09 5.41
N SER A 181 -2.11 -1.17 5.76
CA SER A 181 -1.12 -1.53 6.79
C SER A 181 0.25 -1.87 6.22
N LEU A 182 0.29 -2.51 5.05
CA LEU A 182 1.51 -3.05 4.43
C LEU A 182 2.15 -2.10 3.41
N GLY A 183 1.40 -1.09 2.96
CA GLY A 183 1.80 -0.19 1.89
C GLY A 183 1.44 -0.66 0.49
N HIS A 184 1.55 0.27 -0.48
CA HIS A 184 1.16 0.04 -1.88
C HIS A 184 2.21 0.55 -2.89
N PRO A 185 3.36 -0.14 -3.05
CA PRO A 185 4.21 0.12 -4.20
C PRO A 185 3.48 -0.38 -5.46
N ILE A 186 3.02 0.55 -6.29
CA ILE A 186 2.00 0.31 -7.34
C ILE A 186 2.40 -0.86 -8.25
N GLY A 187 3.63 -0.85 -8.78
CA GLY A 187 4.12 -1.88 -9.69
C GLY A 187 4.41 -3.24 -9.04
N MET A 188 4.51 -3.31 -7.72
CA MET A 188 4.83 -4.55 -6.98
C MET A 188 3.59 -5.21 -6.37
N SER A 189 2.54 -4.43 -6.10
CA SER A 189 1.41 -4.87 -5.27
C SER A 189 0.67 -6.09 -5.82
N GLY A 190 0.51 -6.20 -7.15
CA GLY A 190 -0.10 -7.39 -7.76
C GLY A 190 0.70 -8.65 -7.46
N THR A 191 2.01 -8.62 -7.68
CA THR A 191 2.92 -9.74 -7.40
C THR A 191 2.98 -10.06 -5.90
N ARG A 192 2.99 -9.03 -5.03
CA ARG A 192 2.92 -9.21 -3.57
C ARG A 192 1.65 -9.94 -3.15
N ILE A 193 0.49 -9.53 -3.66
CA ILE A 193 -0.81 -10.14 -3.34
C ILE A 193 -0.83 -11.61 -3.77
N VAL A 194 -0.40 -11.89 -5.01
CA VAL A 194 -0.34 -13.28 -5.51
C VAL A 194 0.62 -14.11 -4.68
N GLY A 195 1.83 -13.60 -4.40
CA GLY A 195 2.81 -14.27 -3.56
C GLY A 195 2.28 -14.55 -2.16
N HIS A 196 1.57 -13.59 -1.56
CA HIS A 196 0.90 -13.77 -0.27
C HIS A 196 -0.11 -14.93 -0.32
N MET A 197 -1.03 -14.94 -1.28
CA MET A 197 -1.98 -16.05 -1.44
C MET A 197 -1.28 -17.41 -1.64
N VAL A 198 -0.18 -17.45 -2.41
CA VAL A 198 0.60 -18.68 -2.62
C VAL A 198 1.18 -19.24 -1.31
N HIS A 199 1.50 -18.39 -0.35
CA HIS A 199 2.03 -18.79 0.96
C HIS A 199 0.96 -19.01 2.02
N SER A 200 -0.18 -18.31 1.93
CA SER A 200 -1.24 -18.36 2.95
C SER A 200 -2.29 -19.45 2.70
N LEU A 201 -2.53 -19.84 1.44
CA LEU A 201 -3.48 -20.90 1.09
C LEU A 201 -2.94 -22.30 1.43
N GLN A 202 -3.84 -23.20 1.81
CA GLN A 202 -3.56 -24.64 1.94
C GLN A 202 -3.72 -25.36 0.60
N SER A 203 -3.02 -26.48 0.40
CA SER A 203 -3.10 -27.27 -0.86
C SER A 203 -4.55 -27.58 -1.24
N GLY A 204 -4.87 -27.38 -2.51
CA GLY A 204 -6.23 -27.53 -3.07
C GLY A 204 -7.12 -26.30 -2.96
N GLN A 205 -6.84 -25.35 -2.06
CA GLN A 205 -7.68 -24.17 -1.86
C GLN A 205 -7.53 -23.13 -2.98
N TYR A 206 -8.62 -22.38 -3.17
CA TYR A 206 -8.69 -21.26 -4.11
C TYR A 206 -8.53 -19.93 -3.39
N GLY A 207 -7.75 -19.03 -3.99
CA GLY A 207 -7.67 -17.63 -3.60
C GLY A 207 -7.92 -16.71 -4.78
N LEU A 208 -8.70 -15.66 -4.56
CA LEU A 208 -9.08 -14.70 -5.59
C LEU A 208 -8.66 -13.29 -5.18
N ALA A 209 -7.84 -12.67 -6.01
CA ALA A 209 -7.43 -11.28 -5.82
C ALA A 209 -8.14 -10.34 -6.80
N GLY A 210 -8.50 -9.15 -6.34
CA GLY A 210 -9.09 -8.06 -7.13
C GLY A 210 -8.38 -6.73 -6.84
N ILE A 211 -7.93 -6.06 -7.89
CA ILE A 211 -7.17 -4.80 -7.79
C ILE A 211 -7.84 -3.74 -8.64
N CYS A 212 -8.07 -2.57 -8.05
CA CYS A 212 -8.50 -1.38 -8.79
C CYS A 212 -7.29 -0.68 -9.40
N ASN A 213 -7.44 -0.16 -10.62
CA ASN A 213 -6.44 0.58 -11.35
C ASN A 213 -6.91 2.03 -11.51
N GLY A 214 -5.99 2.98 -11.36
CA GLY A 214 -6.28 4.39 -11.66
C GLY A 214 -6.80 4.55 -13.09
N GLY A 215 -7.78 5.44 -13.30
CA GLY A 215 -8.45 5.60 -14.59
C GLY A 215 -9.67 4.69 -14.79
N GLY A 216 -10.11 3.97 -13.75
CA GLY A 216 -11.37 3.20 -13.77
C GLY A 216 -11.24 1.73 -14.14
N GLY A 217 -10.01 1.23 -14.33
CA GLY A 217 -9.77 -0.19 -14.61
C GLY A 217 -9.76 -1.06 -13.37
N ALA A 218 -9.84 -2.37 -13.56
CA ALA A 218 -9.53 -3.37 -12.54
C ALA A 218 -9.05 -4.67 -13.17
N SER A 219 -8.24 -5.40 -12.41
CA SER A 219 -7.77 -6.73 -12.77
C SER A 219 -8.08 -7.69 -11.62
N ALA A 220 -8.51 -8.90 -11.96
CA ALA A 220 -8.75 -9.97 -11.00
C ALA A 220 -8.03 -11.25 -11.45
N ILE A 221 -7.54 -12.01 -10.47
CA ILE A 221 -6.84 -13.28 -10.71
C ILE A 221 -7.28 -14.31 -9.68
N LEU A 222 -7.56 -15.53 -10.16
CA LEU A 222 -7.85 -16.69 -9.35
C LEU A 222 -6.67 -17.66 -9.43
N ILE A 223 -6.16 -18.06 -8.26
CA ILE A 223 -5.14 -19.08 -8.14
C ILE A 223 -5.67 -20.26 -7.31
N GLN A 224 -5.11 -21.43 -7.57
CA GLN A 224 -5.29 -22.62 -6.75
C GLN A 224 -3.93 -23.05 -6.20
N LYS A 225 -3.85 -23.25 -4.89
CA LYS A 225 -2.65 -23.80 -4.26
C LYS A 225 -2.46 -25.26 -4.69
N CYS A 226 -1.25 -25.59 -5.15
CA CYS A 226 -0.87 -26.96 -5.48
C CYS A 226 -0.58 -27.76 -4.20
#